data_AF-A0AA95GS14-F1
#
_entry.id   AF-A0AA95GS14-F1
#
_cell.length_a   1.000
_cell.length_b   1.000
_cell.length_c   1.000
_cell.angle_alpha   90.00
_cell.angle_beta   90.00
_cell.angle_gamma   90.00
#
_symmetry.space_group_name_H-M   'P 1'
#
loop_
_entity.id
_entity.type
_entity.pdbx_description
1 polymer ?
#
loop_
_entity_poly.entity_id
_entity_poly.type
_entity_poly.pdbx_seq_one_letter_code
_entity_poly.pdbx_strand_id
1 'polypeptide(L)'
;MKIDRPNIDIQPFAGSSKTEERTAFGSKEITDNLEKNLNADFARGWGIVPVSELPTMQDFNAVGFTISSLVTHLYQNGIAEYAEKQIYNKGAVCLSEGNIYISKTENNAGNPVTDTTQWQSLKDAILAANIVQQLGNATDKVMSQKSVTDALNTKQAKGDYATKKEMNNALSGKQPTGDYATKTELTQGLNTKLNSAAVKQTTGNSTTDVISQKACDDNYAKKDSWETFTAGEINIKSNGNYTSLTLIKGDGNKLLLETAPGDAYFVYRDTKNNNKAVVTIPSNKNGTLALTNNPTDITAPKLVVKSPSTHGYIELIAANGNTWRIGSNNNDQRAYLEKIGTDRYSIYFPTKGGTLALDSNIIGINQRWQNVTSSRDLNVTYKNNTNKPIAVSFNKNYKAEDGGTYAYVDDVLIVYSDTGRGYDSVTPSTRPVFFIVPSNSTYRINAASKNLWAELR
;
A
#
# COMPACT_ATOMS: atom_id res chain seq x y z
N MET A 1 -11.70 20.22 -24.19
CA MET A 1 -11.10 19.21 -25.09
C MET A 1 -9.67 19.65 -25.36
N LYS A 2 -8.67 18.80 -25.09
CA LYS A 2 -7.27 19.10 -25.44
C LYS A 2 -7.10 18.83 -26.94
N ILE A 3 -6.64 19.83 -27.69
CA ILE A 3 -6.29 19.66 -29.11
C ILE A 3 -4.82 19.22 -29.12
N ASP A 4 -4.52 18.08 -29.74
CA ASP A 4 -3.14 17.62 -29.88
C ASP A 4 -2.41 18.41 -30.95
N ARG A 5 -1.12 18.66 -30.73
CA ARG A 5 -0.27 19.33 -31.71
C ARG A 5 -0.12 18.40 -32.93
N PRO A 6 -0.43 18.86 -34.15
CA PRO A 6 -0.19 18.07 -35.36
C PRO A 6 1.32 17.76 -35.52
N ASN A 7 1.64 16.53 -35.93
CA ASN A 7 3.01 16.09 -36.23
C ASN A 7 3.28 16.11 -37.74
N ILE A 8 3.05 17.27 -38.36
CA ILE A 8 3.31 17.54 -39.78
C ILE A 8 3.83 18.97 -39.92
N ASP A 9 4.45 19.28 -41.05
CA ASP A 9 4.81 20.65 -41.40
C ASP A 9 3.54 21.45 -41.72
N ILE A 10 3.26 22.48 -40.91
CA ILE A 10 2.04 23.28 -41.03
C ILE A 10 2.25 24.36 -42.07
N GLN A 11 1.64 24.18 -43.24
CA GLN A 11 1.70 25.12 -44.34
C GLN A 11 0.51 26.10 -44.30
N PRO A 12 0.68 27.36 -44.74
CA PRO A 12 -0.42 28.31 -44.82
C PRO A 12 -1.51 27.83 -45.79
N PHE A 13 -2.77 28.07 -45.42
CA PHE A 13 -3.91 27.91 -46.32
C PHE A 13 -3.69 28.75 -47.59
N ALA A 14 -3.99 28.19 -48.76
CA ALA A 14 -3.70 28.81 -50.05
C ALA A 14 -2.20 29.16 -50.30
N GLY A 15 -1.26 28.62 -49.52
CA GLY A 15 0.19 28.83 -49.72
C GLY A 15 0.76 28.21 -51.00
N SER A 16 -0.02 27.39 -51.71
CA SER A 16 0.31 26.82 -53.03
C SER A 16 -0.66 27.25 -54.13
N SER A 17 -1.40 28.35 -53.94
CA SER A 17 -2.33 28.89 -54.94
C SER A 17 -1.59 29.31 -56.22
N LYS A 18 -2.23 29.16 -57.38
CA LYS A 18 -1.69 29.63 -58.67
C LYS A 18 -1.83 31.16 -58.81
N THR A 19 -1.13 31.72 -59.81
CA THR A 19 -0.96 33.18 -60.07
C THR A 19 -2.25 33.97 -60.32
N GLU A 20 -3.43 33.39 -60.20
CA GLU A 20 -4.72 34.09 -60.35
C GLU A 20 -5.71 33.75 -59.23
N GLU A 21 -5.31 32.90 -58.28
CA GLU A 21 -6.18 32.34 -57.26
C GLU A 21 -6.07 33.09 -55.92
N ARG A 22 -5.09 33.98 -55.75
CA ARG A 22 -4.85 34.76 -54.52
C ARG A 22 -4.14 36.08 -54.80
N THR A 23 -4.68 37.17 -54.26
CA THR A 23 -4.06 38.51 -54.20
C THR A 23 -3.96 38.96 -52.74
N ALA A 24 -3.27 40.06 -52.45
CA ALA A 24 -3.42 40.73 -51.16
C ALA A 24 -4.88 41.19 -50.99
N PHE A 25 -5.41 41.12 -49.77
CA PHE A 25 -6.82 41.41 -49.50
C PHE A 25 -7.22 42.82 -49.98
N GLY A 26 -8.32 42.91 -50.75
CA GLY A 26 -8.80 44.18 -51.33
C GLY A 26 -7.94 44.74 -52.48
N SER A 27 -6.94 43.98 -52.96
CA SER A 27 -5.96 44.41 -53.96
C SER A 27 -5.89 43.47 -55.17
N LYS A 28 -5.24 43.95 -56.24
CA LYS A 28 -4.85 43.14 -57.41
C LYS A 28 -3.41 42.62 -57.33
N GLU A 29 -2.66 43.00 -56.30
CA GLU A 29 -1.27 42.57 -56.13
C GLU A 29 -1.19 41.11 -55.66
N ILE A 30 -0.33 40.31 -56.31
CA ILE A 30 -0.04 38.94 -55.89
C ILE A 30 1.24 38.96 -55.07
N THR A 31 1.17 38.59 -53.79
CA THR A 31 2.34 38.62 -52.92
C THR A 31 2.24 37.65 -51.73
N ASP A 32 3.36 37.01 -51.41
CA ASP A 32 3.55 36.26 -50.16
C ASP A 32 4.05 37.14 -49.01
N ASN A 33 4.34 38.42 -49.27
CA ASN A 33 4.82 39.33 -48.23
C ASN A 33 3.68 39.66 -47.26
N LEU A 34 3.79 39.20 -46.02
CA LEU A 34 2.76 39.40 -45.00
C LEU A 34 2.53 40.85 -44.63
N GLU A 35 3.54 41.72 -44.70
CA GLU A 35 3.36 43.16 -44.44
C GLU A 35 2.44 43.80 -45.47
N LYS A 36 2.54 43.37 -46.74
CA LYS A 36 1.65 43.85 -47.81
C LYS A 36 0.24 43.28 -47.70
N ASN A 37 0.11 42.08 -47.16
CA ASN A 37 -1.18 41.45 -46.90
C ASN A 37 -1.90 42.08 -45.68
N LEU A 38 -1.16 42.52 -44.66
CA LEU A 38 -1.66 43.26 -43.49
C LEU A 38 -1.86 44.76 -43.79
N ASN A 39 -2.55 45.05 -44.90
CA ASN A 39 -2.81 46.41 -45.36
C ASN A 39 -4.04 47.05 -44.68
N ALA A 40 -4.38 48.28 -45.08
CA ALA A 40 -5.52 49.02 -44.53
C ALA A 40 -6.87 48.31 -44.77
N ASP A 41 -7.03 47.60 -45.89
CA ASP A 41 -8.25 46.85 -46.19
C ASP A 41 -8.36 45.59 -45.30
N PHE A 42 -7.24 44.92 -45.02
CA PHE A 42 -7.22 43.81 -44.05
C PHE A 42 -7.59 44.30 -42.65
N ALA A 43 -7.05 45.44 -42.22
CA ALA A 43 -7.39 46.06 -40.93
C ALA A 43 -8.85 46.55 -40.89
N ARG A 44 -9.39 47.05 -42.01
CA ARG A 44 -10.79 47.45 -42.15
C ARG A 44 -11.75 46.26 -42.16
N GLY A 45 -11.32 45.12 -42.69
CA GLY A 45 -12.16 43.94 -42.94
C GLY A 45 -13.09 44.12 -44.15
N TRP A 46 -14.09 43.24 -44.27
CA TRP A 46 -14.96 43.13 -45.45
C TRP A 46 -15.75 44.40 -45.85
N GLY A 47 -15.94 45.36 -44.93
CA GLY A 47 -16.72 46.57 -45.21
C GLY A 47 -18.18 46.28 -45.63
N ILE A 48 -18.82 47.23 -46.33
CA ILE A 48 -20.14 47.05 -46.95
C ILE A 48 -19.91 46.91 -48.46
N VAL A 49 -20.21 45.74 -49.01
CA VAL A 49 -20.21 45.53 -50.48
C VAL A 49 -21.61 45.79 -51.05
N PRO A 50 -21.74 46.39 -52.24
CA PRO A 50 -23.03 46.54 -52.92
C PRO A 50 -23.74 45.20 -53.15
N VAL A 51 -25.08 45.20 -53.23
CA VAL A 51 -25.90 43.98 -53.40
C VAL A 51 -25.59 43.16 -54.66
N SER A 52 -24.85 43.73 -55.61
CA SER A 52 -24.43 43.10 -56.86
C SER A 52 -22.98 42.62 -56.86
N GLU A 53 -22.24 42.81 -55.77
CA GLU A 53 -20.82 42.45 -55.66
C GLU A 53 -20.64 41.38 -54.57
N LEU A 54 -19.96 40.30 -54.92
CA LEU A 54 -19.67 39.19 -54.02
C LEU A 54 -18.17 39.16 -53.73
N PRO A 55 -17.75 38.87 -52.49
CA PRO A 55 -16.36 38.56 -52.19
C PRO A 55 -15.77 37.55 -53.17
N THR A 56 -14.60 37.88 -53.71
CA THR A 56 -13.95 37.02 -54.69
C THR A 56 -13.26 35.84 -53.98
N MET A 57 -12.99 34.78 -54.73
CA MET A 57 -12.18 33.66 -54.22
C MET A 57 -10.80 34.15 -53.77
N GLN A 58 -10.25 35.14 -54.48
CA GLN A 58 -8.96 35.76 -54.16
C GLN A 58 -9.01 36.44 -52.78
N ASP A 59 -10.10 37.12 -52.42
CA ASP A 59 -10.25 37.75 -51.11
C ASP A 59 -10.31 36.73 -49.98
N PHE A 60 -11.05 35.63 -50.16
CA PHE A 60 -11.09 34.54 -49.18
C PHE A 60 -9.74 33.86 -49.02
N ASN A 61 -9.06 33.58 -50.13
CA ASN A 61 -7.72 33.01 -50.11
C ASN A 61 -6.71 33.98 -49.48
N ALA A 62 -6.85 35.29 -49.67
CA ALA A 62 -6.00 36.32 -49.06
C ALA A 62 -6.11 36.31 -47.53
N VAL A 63 -7.34 36.36 -47.00
CA VAL A 63 -7.59 36.33 -45.54
C VAL A 63 -7.10 35.01 -44.95
N GLY A 64 -7.45 33.89 -45.59
CA GLY A 64 -7.04 32.56 -45.16
C GLY A 64 -5.53 32.39 -45.14
N PHE A 65 -4.85 32.79 -46.22
CA PHE A 65 -3.38 32.77 -46.30
C PHE A 65 -2.73 33.64 -45.24
N THR A 66 -3.20 34.89 -45.07
CA THR A 66 -2.59 35.83 -44.12
C THR A 66 -2.67 35.31 -42.68
N ILE A 67 -3.86 34.88 -42.24
CA ILE A 67 -4.06 34.39 -40.87
C ILE A 67 -3.28 33.09 -40.65
N SER A 68 -3.38 32.13 -41.59
CA SER A 68 -2.69 30.86 -41.44
C SER A 68 -1.17 31.00 -41.53
N SER A 69 -0.64 31.97 -42.28
CA SER A 69 0.80 32.26 -42.34
C SER A 69 1.33 32.82 -41.03
N LEU A 70 0.59 33.71 -40.37
CA LEU A 70 0.95 34.18 -39.02
C LEU A 70 0.96 33.02 -38.02
N VAL A 71 0.02 32.08 -38.12
CA VAL A 71 -0.01 30.86 -37.29
C VAL A 71 1.16 29.93 -37.63
N THR A 72 1.44 29.68 -38.91
CA THR A 72 2.59 28.86 -39.36
C THR A 72 3.89 29.44 -38.82
N HIS A 73 4.08 30.76 -38.88
CA HIS A 73 5.26 31.43 -38.33
C HIS A 73 5.44 31.12 -36.84
N LEU A 74 4.35 31.14 -36.05
CA LEU A 74 4.40 30.74 -34.64
C LEU A 74 4.66 29.23 -34.45
N TYR A 75 4.19 28.37 -35.35
CA TYR A 75 4.52 26.93 -35.31
C TYR A 75 6.01 26.67 -35.58
N GLN A 76 6.64 27.49 -36.43
CA GLN A 76 8.05 27.41 -36.77
C GLN A 76 8.94 27.98 -35.65
N ASN A 77 8.62 29.17 -35.14
CA ASN A 77 9.47 29.90 -34.19
C ASN A 77 9.06 29.73 -32.71
N GLY A 78 7.86 29.20 -32.45
CA GLY A 78 7.28 29.02 -31.11
C GLY A 78 6.74 30.32 -30.47
N ILE A 79 7.49 31.42 -30.59
CA ILE A 79 7.12 32.78 -30.18
C ILE A 79 7.33 33.74 -31.35
N ALA A 80 6.66 34.89 -31.33
CA ALA A 80 6.86 35.91 -32.35
C ALA A 80 8.27 36.52 -32.27
N GLU A 81 8.87 36.79 -33.42
CA GLU A 81 10.09 37.59 -33.51
C GLU A 81 9.80 39.07 -33.21
N TYR A 82 10.80 39.77 -32.70
CA TYR A 82 10.71 41.21 -32.48
C TYR A 82 10.45 41.93 -33.81
N ALA A 83 9.54 42.89 -33.75
CA ALA A 83 9.20 43.76 -34.86
C ALA A 83 9.16 45.20 -34.35
N GLU A 84 9.93 46.09 -35.00
CA GLU A 84 10.13 47.47 -34.57
C GLU A 84 8.83 48.29 -34.48
N LYS A 85 7.85 47.97 -35.32
CA LYS A 85 6.55 48.68 -35.36
C LYS A 85 5.51 48.09 -34.42
N GLN A 86 5.79 46.96 -33.76
CA GLN A 86 4.87 46.32 -32.85
C GLN A 86 5.01 46.91 -31.45
N ILE A 87 3.87 47.18 -30.79
CA ILE A 87 3.85 47.61 -29.40
C ILE A 87 3.76 46.37 -28.49
N TYR A 88 4.63 46.29 -27.48
CA TYR A 88 4.71 45.17 -26.53
C TYR A 88 4.26 45.61 -25.12
N ASN A 89 3.26 44.96 -24.56
CA ASN A 89 2.82 45.25 -23.18
C ASN A 89 3.71 44.56 -22.14
N LYS A 90 3.59 44.92 -20.86
CA LYS A 90 4.45 44.39 -19.81
C LYS A 90 4.30 42.86 -19.72
N GLY A 91 5.42 42.16 -19.64
CA GLY A 91 5.46 40.70 -19.62
C GLY A 91 5.32 40.04 -21.00
N ALA A 92 5.08 40.80 -22.07
CA ALA A 92 5.13 40.26 -23.43
C ALA A 92 6.52 39.72 -23.76
N VAL A 93 6.56 38.70 -24.60
CA VAL A 93 7.77 37.95 -24.94
C VAL A 93 7.99 37.95 -26.45
N CYS A 94 9.23 38.17 -26.88
CA CYS A 94 9.63 38.07 -28.28
C CYS A 94 11.01 37.42 -28.44
N LEU A 95 11.28 36.91 -29.64
CA LEU A 95 12.60 36.44 -30.06
C LEU A 95 13.35 37.58 -30.77
N SER A 96 14.57 37.89 -30.38
CA SER A 96 15.44 38.83 -31.10
C SER A 96 16.88 38.33 -31.08
N GLU A 97 17.52 38.27 -32.24
CA GLU A 97 18.90 37.74 -32.39
C GLU A 97 19.10 36.38 -31.69
N GLY A 98 18.11 35.48 -31.79
CA GLY A 98 18.14 34.15 -31.17
C GLY A 98 17.95 34.12 -29.65
N ASN A 99 17.69 35.26 -29.00
CA ASN A 99 17.45 35.37 -27.55
C ASN A 99 16.00 35.73 -27.24
N ILE A 100 15.50 35.22 -26.12
CA ILE A 100 14.16 35.53 -25.62
C ILE A 100 14.24 36.75 -24.71
N TYR A 101 13.40 37.74 -24.98
CA TYR A 101 13.28 38.96 -24.18
C TYR A 101 11.87 39.10 -23.59
N ILE A 102 11.81 39.69 -22.41
CA ILE A 102 10.58 39.98 -21.67
C ILE A 102 10.47 41.49 -21.53
N SER A 103 9.34 42.06 -21.93
CA SER A 103 9.07 43.49 -21.74
C SER A 103 8.85 43.80 -20.26
N LYS A 104 9.54 44.81 -19.75
CA LYS A 104 9.44 45.30 -18.37
C LYS A 104 8.36 46.38 -18.19
N THR A 105 7.86 46.95 -19.29
CA THR A 105 7.00 48.14 -19.31
C THR A 105 5.78 47.93 -20.21
N GLU A 106 4.72 48.71 -19.95
CA GLU A 106 3.54 48.75 -20.84
C GLU A 106 3.83 49.59 -22.07
N ASN A 107 3.16 49.30 -23.20
CA ASN A 107 3.33 50.02 -24.46
C ASN A 107 4.80 50.16 -24.92
N ASN A 108 5.63 49.16 -24.67
CA ASN A 108 7.05 49.14 -25.01
C ASN A 108 7.24 49.15 -26.53
N ALA A 109 8.00 50.15 -26.99
CA ALA A 109 8.41 50.32 -28.38
C ALA A 109 9.95 50.39 -28.52
N GLY A 110 10.68 50.11 -27.43
CA GLY A 110 12.14 50.04 -27.42
C GLY A 110 12.66 48.76 -28.08
N ASN A 111 13.93 48.77 -28.46
CA ASN A 111 14.60 47.61 -29.07
C ASN A 111 15.11 46.64 -27.98
N PRO A 112 14.79 45.34 -28.04
CA PRO A 112 15.12 44.37 -26.98
C PRO A 112 16.61 44.13 -26.75
N VAL A 113 17.43 44.30 -27.77
CA VAL A 113 18.89 44.09 -27.69
C VAL A 113 19.59 45.29 -27.05
N THR A 114 19.09 46.50 -27.29
CA THR A 114 19.78 47.74 -26.91
C THR A 114 19.13 48.47 -25.73
N ASP A 115 17.83 48.31 -25.50
CA ASP A 115 17.10 48.98 -24.42
C ASP A 115 16.87 48.04 -23.22
N THR A 116 17.88 47.96 -22.36
CA THR A 116 17.82 47.20 -21.09
C THR A 116 16.93 47.84 -20.01
N THR A 117 16.42 49.06 -20.26
CA THR A 117 15.50 49.73 -19.34
C THR A 117 14.09 49.19 -19.53
N GLN A 118 13.66 49.04 -20.79
CA GLN A 118 12.34 48.51 -21.15
C GLN A 118 12.33 47.01 -21.39
N TRP A 119 13.46 46.38 -21.71
CA TRP A 119 13.57 44.95 -21.93
C TRP A 119 14.52 44.25 -20.95
N GLN A 120 14.24 42.97 -20.69
CA GLN A 120 15.14 42.07 -19.98
C GLN A 120 15.28 40.78 -20.78
N SER A 121 16.51 40.32 -21.01
CA SER A 121 16.70 38.98 -21.57
C SER A 121 16.28 37.92 -20.55
N LEU A 122 15.65 36.83 -20.98
CA LEU A 122 15.29 35.72 -20.09
C LEU A 122 16.54 35.13 -19.41
N LYS A 123 17.67 35.13 -20.11
CA LYS A 123 18.98 34.74 -19.59
C LYS A 123 19.36 35.58 -18.37
N ASP A 124 19.27 36.91 -18.46
CA ASP A 124 19.63 37.81 -17.36
C ASP A 124 18.64 37.72 -16.19
N ALA A 125 17.35 37.52 -16.47
CA ALA A 125 16.34 37.26 -15.44
C ALA A 125 16.67 36.01 -14.60
N ILE A 126 17.14 34.94 -15.25
CA ILE A 126 17.54 33.70 -14.57
C ILE A 126 18.85 33.88 -13.78
N LEU A 127 19.86 34.55 -14.36
CA LEU A 127 21.15 34.79 -13.72
C LEU A 127 21.04 35.64 -12.44
N ALA A 128 20.19 36.67 -12.45
CA ALA A 128 20.04 37.59 -11.32
C ALA A 128 19.30 36.97 -10.11
N ALA A 129 18.39 36.03 -10.34
CA ALA A 129 17.56 35.48 -9.26
C ALA A 129 18.31 34.49 -8.34
N ASN A 130 19.26 33.72 -8.89
CA ASN A 130 19.78 32.51 -8.23
C ASN A 130 21.30 32.51 -7.98
N ILE A 131 22.08 33.48 -8.49
CA ILE A 131 23.54 33.52 -8.31
C ILE A 131 23.95 34.56 -7.25
N VAL A 132 24.59 34.11 -6.18
CA VAL A 132 25.07 34.94 -5.05
C VAL A 132 26.56 35.29 -5.22
N GLN A 133 26.91 36.56 -5.00
CA GLN A 133 28.27 37.11 -5.15
C GLN A 133 29.02 37.28 -3.82
N GLN A 134 28.53 36.68 -2.73
CA GLN A 134 29.06 36.82 -1.37
C GLN A 134 29.03 35.46 -0.66
N LEU A 135 29.91 35.27 0.33
CA LEU A 135 29.83 34.09 1.19
C LEU A 135 28.55 34.14 2.03
N GLY A 136 27.90 32.99 2.17
CA GLY A 136 26.68 32.87 2.95
C GLY A 136 26.27 31.42 3.13
N ASN A 137 25.17 31.22 3.85
CA ASN A 137 24.66 29.90 4.24
C ASN A 137 23.34 29.53 3.55
N ALA A 138 23.01 30.20 2.44
CA ALA A 138 21.79 29.94 1.69
C ALA A 138 21.82 28.52 1.10
N THR A 139 20.71 27.80 1.18
CA THR A 139 20.57 26.41 0.69
C THR A 139 19.78 26.31 -0.61
N ASP A 140 19.20 27.43 -1.05
CA ASP A 140 18.33 27.59 -2.21
C ASP A 140 18.96 28.44 -3.32
N LYS A 141 20.22 28.85 -3.18
CA LYS A 141 20.95 29.68 -4.16
C LYS A 141 22.30 29.06 -4.55
N VAL A 142 22.81 29.46 -5.72
CA VAL A 142 24.12 29.03 -6.25
C VAL A 142 25.14 30.14 -6.04
N MET A 143 26.38 29.82 -5.65
CA MET A 143 27.47 30.81 -5.53
C MET A 143 28.18 31.04 -6.87
N SER A 144 28.63 32.27 -7.14
CA SER A 144 29.40 32.60 -8.35
C SER A 144 30.81 31.98 -8.32
N GLN A 145 31.35 31.61 -9.50
CA GLN A 145 32.72 31.12 -9.64
C GLN A 145 33.74 32.12 -9.07
N LYS A 146 33.52 33.43 -9.26
CA LYS A 146 34.39 34.48 -8.71
C LYS A 146 34.43 34.44 -7.18
N SER A 147 33.28 34.36 -6.51
CA SER A 147 33.24 34.29 -5.04
C SER A 147 33.93 33.05 -4.49
N VAL A 148 33.83 31.91 -5.17
CA VAL A 148 34.57 30.69 -4.80
C VAL A 148 36.09 30.89 -4.95
N THR A 149 36.53 31.46 -6.07
CA THR A 149 37.95 31.74 -6.32
C THR A 149 38.52 32.72 -5.28
N ASP A 150 37.81 33.81 -4.98
CA ASP A 150 38.23 34.79 -3.99
C ASP A 150 38.34 34.16 -2.59
N ALA A 151 37.37 33.31 -2.20
CA ALA A 151 37.41 32.60 -0.92
C ALA A 151 38.61 31.65 -0.80
N LEU A 152 38.90 30.87 -1.85
CA LEU A 152 40.04 29.93 -1.87
C LEU A 152 41.39 30.65 -1.77
N ASN A 153 41.54 31.79 -2.45
CA ASN A 153 42.78 32.58 -2.41
C ASN A 153 43.13 33.11 -1.01
N THR A 154 42.17 33.21 -0.09
CA THR A 154 42.44 33.61 1.31
C THR A 154 42.90 32.45 2.20
N LYS A 155 42.68 31.19 1.78
CA LYS A 155 43.04 30.00 2.58
C LYS A 155 44.49 29.58 2.41
N GLN A 156 45.14 30.02 1.33
CA GLN A 156 46.54 29.77 1.08
C GLN A 156 47.11 30.91 0.22
N ALA A 157 48.19 31.55 0.68
CA ALA A 157 48.85 32.60 -0.10
C ALA A 157 49.45 32.01 -1.39
N LYS A 158 49.50 32.80 -2.46
CA LYS A 158 50.20 32.38 -3.68
C LYS A 158 51.71 32.33 -3.39
N GLY A 159 52.33 31.17 -3.53
CA GLY A 159 53.76 31.01 -3.27
C GLY A 159 54.28 29.64 -3.69
N ASP A 160 55.60 29.54 -3.81
CA ASP A 160 56.29 28.28 -4.08
C ASP A 160 56.42 27.52 -2.76
N TYR A 161 55.53 26.55 -2.58
CA TYR A 161 55.57 25.66 -1.43
C TYR A 161 56.53 24.52 -1.72
N ALA A 162 57.47 24.30 -0.79
CA ALA A 162 58.44 23.23 -0.91
C ALA A 162 57.73 21.89 -1.15
N THR A 163 58.04 21.27 -2.27
CA THR A 163 57.63 19.90 -2.54
C THR A 163 58.25 18.97 -1.51
N LYS A 164 57.60 17.83 -1.26
CA LYS A 164 58.15 16.78 -0.38
C LYS A 164 59.60 16.42 -0.74
N LYS A 165 59.95 16.48 -2.03
CA LYS A 165 61.31 16.24 -2.54
C LYS A 165 62.29 17.35 -2.14
N GLU A 166 61.93 18.62 -2.31
CA GLU A 166 62.78 19.75 -1.93
C GLU A 166 63.02 19.80 -0.43
N MET A 167 61.98 19.51 0.37
CA MET A 167 62.09 19.37 1.81
C MET A 167 63.03 18.21 2.19
N ASN A 168 62.84 17.02 1.59
CA ASN A 168 63.73 15.88 1.83
C ASN A 168 65.19 16.17 1.45
N ASN A 169 65.42 16.91 0.36
CA ASN A 169 66.76 17.30 -0.07
C ASN A 169 67.40 18.32 0.88
N ALA A 170 66.64 19.29 1.39
CA ALA A 170 67.15 20.30 2.32
C ALA A 170 67.48 19.72 3.71
N LEU A 171 66.72 18.71 4.16
CA LEU A 171 66.97 17.99 5.41
C LEU A 171 68.03 16.88 5.27
N SER A 172 68.26 16.38 4.06
CA SER A 172 69.30 15.40 3.76
C SER A 172 70.69 15.95 4.11
N GLY A 173 71.33 15.38 5.13
CA GLY A 173 72.73 15.67 5.52
C GLY A 173 72.90 16.76 6.57
N LYS A 174 71.83 17.38 7.09
CA LYS A 174 71.91 18.32 8.22
C LYS A 174 71.97 17.63 9.59
N GLN A 175 71.72 16.31 9.64
CA GLN A 175 71.86 15.48 10.83
C GLN A 175 72.72 14.27 10.46
N PRO A 176 73.78 13.92 11.23
CA PRO A 176 74.47 12.65 11.02
C PRO A 176 73.46 11.51 11.21
N THR A 177 73.50 10.52 10.32
CA THR A 177 72.57 9.39 10.37
C THR A 177 72.81 8.60 11.65
N GLY A 178 71.85 8.64 12.58
CA GLY A 178 71.88 7.90 13.83
C GLY A 178 70.71 8.26 14.74
N ASP A 179 70.16 7.26 15.43
CA ASP A 179 69.10 7.43 16.42
C ASP A 179 69.72 7.70 17.80
N TYR A 180 69.67 8.95 18.25
CA TYR A 180 70.19 9.36 19.55
C TYR A 180 69.08 9.89 20.44
N ALA A 181 68.88 9.25 21.59
CA ALA A 181 68.08 9.81 22.66
C ALA A 181 68.91 10.82 23.46
N THR A 182 68.41 12.04 23.64
CA THR A 182 68.94 13.02 24.58
C THR A 182 68.89 12.47 26.02
N LYS A 183 69.73 13.00 26.93
CA LYS A 183 69.75 12.58 28.35
C LYS A 183 68.40 12.81 29.04
N THR A 184 67.65 13.82 28.61
CA THR A 184 66.26 14.04 28.99
C THR A 184 65.35 12.99 28.39
N GLU A 185 65.45 12.67 27.09
CA GLU A 185 64.64 11.63 26.44
C GLU A 185 64.88 10.22 27.00
N LEU A 186 66.09 9.90 27.46
CA LEU A 186 66.35 8.62 28.11
C LEU A 186 65.78 8.59 29.54
N THR A 187 65.92 9.67 30.29
CA THR A 187 65.47 9.75 31.69
C THR A 187 63.95 9.92 31.79
N GLN A 188 63.37 10.81 30.98
CA GLN A 188 61.93 10.87 30.77
C GLN A 188 61.46 9.56 30.16
N GLY A 189 62.13 8.99 29.17
CA GLY A 189 61.76 7.73 28.56
C GLY A 189 61.70 6.58 29.56
N LEU A 190 62.62 6.51 30.53
CA LEU A 190 62.58 5.50 31.60
C LEU A 190 61.53 5.80 32.67
N ASN A 191 61.41 7.05 33.10
CA ASN A 191 60.41 7.46 34.10
C ASN A 191 58.98 7.46 33.57
N THR A 192 58.77 7.65 32.26
CA THR A 192 57.46 7.46 31.62
C THR A 192 57.17 6.00 31.34
N LYS A 193 58.18 5.17 31.07
CA LYS A 193 57.94 3.74 30.79
C LYS A 193 57.50 2.96 32.03
N LEU A 194 58.04 3.25 33.22
CA LEU A 194 57.46 2.79 34.49
C LEU A 194 58.05 3.57 35.69
N ASN A 195 57.31 4.56 36.21
CA ASN A 195 57.68 5.23 37.46
C ASN A 195 57.33 4.34 38.65
N SER A 196 58.28 4.00 39.52
CA SER A 196 58.01 3.17 40.71
C SER A 196 57.02 3.81 41.70
N ALA A 197 56.92 5.15 41.73
CA ALA A 197 55.90 5.86 42.50
C ALA A 197 54.47 5.69 41.94
N ALA A 198 54.39 5.33 40.66
CA ALA A 198 53.16 5.01 39.95
C ALA A 198 52.84 3.50 40.00
N VAL A 199 53.49 2.71 40.86
CA VAL A 199 53.12 1.32 41.13
C VAL A 199 52.37 1.25 42.47
N LYS A 200 51.04 1.04 42.44
CA LYS A 200 50.18 1.02 43.64
C LYS A 200 50.00 -0.38 44.21
N GLN A 201 49.97 -0.49 45.53
CA GLN A 201 49.81 -1.75 46.26
C GLN A 201 48.34 -2.04 46.64
N THR A 202 47.41 -1.23 46.16
CA THR A 202 45.97 -1.38 46.40
C THR A 202 45.21 -1.07 45.12
N THR A 203 44.00 -1.59 44.98
CA THR A 203 43.06 -1.12 43.96
C THR A 203 42.66 0.32 44.24
N GLY A 204 42.27 1.02 43.18
CA GLY A 204 41.83 2.41 43.25
C GLY A 204 41.50 2.93 41.86
N ASN A 205 40.98 4.16 41.82
CA ASN A 205 40.52 4.76 40.58
C ASN A 205 41.66 5.49 39.84
N SER A 206 42.92 5.16 40.16
CA SER A 206 44.07 5.79 39.50
C SER A 206 44.10 5.35 38.05
N THR A 207 44.09 6.34 37.16
CA THR A 207 44.15 6.12 35.71
C THR A 207 45.58 6.21 35.19
N THR A 208 46.53 6.58 36.05
CA THR A 208 47.91 6.91 35.66
C THR A 208 48.94 5.99 36.30
N ASP A 209 48.51 5.19 37.28
CA ASP A 209 49.36 4.30 38.03
C ASP A 209 49.00 2.85 37.73
N VAL A 210 49.99 1.97 37.68
CA VAL A 210 49.79 0.54 37.54
C VAL A 210 49.65 -0.10 38.92
N ILE A 211 48.77 -1.08 39.07
CA ILE A 211 48.69 -1.89 40.28
C ILE A 211 49.85 -2.91 40.29
N SER A 212 50.40 -3.22 41.46
CA SER A 212 51.44 -4.23 41.60
C SER A 212 50.88 -5.63 41.33
N GLN A 213 51.73 -6.56 40.87
CA GLN A 213 51.36 -7.96 40.67
C GLN A 213 50.71 -8.56 41.94
N LYS A 214 51.30 -8.28 43.11
CA LYS A 214 50.75 -8.72 44.40
C LYS A 214 49.32 -8.20 44.64
N ALA A 215 49.08 -6.93 44.35
CA ALA A 215 47.77 -6.34 44.54
C ALA A 215 46.74 -6.81 43.50
N CYS A 216 47.20 -7.20 42.29
CA CYS A 216 46.37 -7.94 41.33
C CYS A 216 45.93 -9.30 41.89
N ASP A 217 46.87 -10.09 42.43
CA ASP A 217 46.56 -11.42 42.99
C ASP A 217 45.59 -11.32 44.17
N ASP A 218 45.80 -10.35 45.06
CA ASP A 218 44.96 -10.17 46.25
C ASP A 218 43.53 -9.70 45.91
N ASN A 219 43.32 -8.91 44.83
CA ASN A 219 42.02 -8.32 44.51
C ASN A 219 41.25 -8.98 43.35
N TYR A 220 41.92 -9.54 42.35
CA TYR A 220 41.24 -10.14 41.18
C TYR A 220 41.02 -11.65 41.31
N ALA A 221 41.59 -12.31 42.32
CA ALA A 221 41.39 -13.74 42.57
C ALA A 221 40.03 -14.08 43.23
N LYS A 222 39.25 -13.11 43.72
CA LYS A 222 37.88 -13.31 44.22
C LYS A 222 36.92 -12.31 43.58
N LYS A 223 36.07 -12.77 42.65
CA LYS A 223 35.14 -11.94 41.85
C LYS A 223 33.74 -11.82 42.45
N ASP A 224 33.61 -11.38 43.70
CA ASP A 224 32.32 -10.87 44.20
C ASP A 224 32.15 -9.40 43.75
N SER A 225 32.21 -9.15 42.44
CA SER A 225 32.11 -7.80 41.86
C SER A 225 30.66 -7.42 41.57
N TRP A 226 30.32 -6.16 41.85
CA TRP A 226 29.02 -5.55 41.56
C TRP A 226 29.06 -4.72 40.26
N GLU A 227 30.16 -4.78 39.52
CA GLU A 227 30.38 -4.01 38.29
C GLU A 227 29.72 -4.66 37.06
N THR A 228 29.34 -3.82 36.09
CA THR A 228 28.80 -4.29 34.81
C THR A 228 29.93 -4.91 33.97
N PHE A 229 29.78 -6.17 33.56
CA PHE A 229 30.72 -6.85 32.66
C PHE A 229 30.12 -7.03 31.26
N THR A 230 30.81 -6.54 30.24
CA THR A 230 30.46 -6.74 28.83
C THR A 230 31.41 -7.78 28.23
N ALA A 231 30.87 -8.89 27.71
CA ALA A 231 31.60 -9.88 26.93
C ALA A 231 30.96 -10.05 25.55
N GLY A 232 31.78 -10.36 24.55
CA GLY A 232 31.30 -10.82 23.25
C GLY A 232 30.70 -12.22 23.38
N GLU A 233 31.55 -13.24 23.38
CA GLU A 233 31.16 -14.63 23.62
C GLU A 233 31.61 -15.07 25.02
N ILE A 234 30.73 -15.75 25.76
CA ILE A 234 31.05 -16.39 27.05
C ILE A 234 31.12 -17.90 26.81
N ASN A 235 32.34 -18.43 26.67
CA ASN A 235 32.60 -19.86 26.53
C ASN A 235 32.89 -20.48 27.89
N ILE A 236 31.98 -21.30 28.42
CA ILE A 236 32.16 -22.06 29.67
C ILE A 236 32.42 -23.51 29.28
N LYS A 237 33.52 -24.10 29.75
CA LYS A 237 33.91 -25.49 29.46
C LYS A 237 34.32 -26.21 30.75
N SER A 238 33.67 -27.33 31.03
CA SER A 238 34.07 -28.27 32.08
C SER A 238 34.76 -29.50 31.47
N ASN A 239 35.63 -30.15 32.26
CA ASN A 239 36.16 -31.47 31.91
C ASN A 239 35.20 -32.62 32.30
N GLY A 240 34.11 -32.31 33.02
CA GLY A 240 33.08 -33.27 33.41
C GLY A 240 31.83 -33.20 32.53
N ASN A 241 30.89 -34.13 32.76
CA ASN A 241 29.63 -34.22 32.01
C ASN A 241 28.68 -33.04 32.23
N TYR A 242 28.95 -32.20 33.25
CA TYR A 242 28.15 -31.05 33.61
C TYR A 242 28.98 -29.78 33.48
N THR A 243 28.60 -28.95 32.50
CA THR A 243 29.08 -27.58 32.33
C THR A 243 27.90 -26.66 32.56
N SER A 244 28.06 -25.64 33.41
CA SER A 244 26.92 -24.78 33.73
C SER A 244 27.27 -23.31 33.94
N LEU A 245 26.29 -22.45 33.67
CA LEU A 245 26.22 -21.07 34.12
C LEU A 245 25.17 -20.99 35.25
N THR A 246 25.57 -20.53 36.42
CA THR A 246 24.66 -20.31 37.54
C THR A 246 24.50 -18.82 37.80
N LEU A 247 23.26 -18.32 37.75
CA LEU A 247 22.89 -16.97 38.16
C LEU A 247 22.19 -17.06 39.52
N ILE A 248 22.78 -16.46 40.55
CA ILE A 248 22.26 -16.49 41.92
C ILE A 248 21.62 -15.13 42.22
N LYS A 249 20.35 -15.14 42.61
CA LYS A 249 19.66 -13.94 43.08
C LYS A 249 20.10 -13.61 44.50
N GLY A 250 20.04 -12.34 44.91
CA GLY A 250 20.38 -11.91 46.29
C GLY A 250 19.54 -12.59 47.39
N ASP A 251 18.40 -13.21 47.06
CA ASP A 251 17.60 -14.05 47.96
C ASP A 251 18.07 -15.52 48.04
N GLY A 252 19.13 -15.87 47.32
CA GLY A 252 19.76 -17.19 47.27
C GLY A 252 19.14 -18.19 46.28
N ASN A 253 18.02 -17.86 45.62
CA ASN A 253 17.48 -18.71 44.55
C ASN A 253 18.38 -18.65 43.30
N LYS A 254 18.35 -19.70 42.48
CA LYS A 254 19.32 -19.88 41.40
C LYS A 254 18.64 -20.22 40.07
N LEU A 255 19.08 -19.59 38.99
CA LEU A 255 18.84 -20.06 37.63
C LEU A 255 20.12 -20.72 37.13
N LEU A 256 20.01 -21.97 36.71
CA LEU A 256 21.10 -22.79 36.22
C LEU A 256 20.85 -23.13 34.75
N LEU A 257 21.81 -22.82 33.88
CA LEU A 257 21.88 -23.32 32.51
C LEU A 257 22.95 -24.41 32.50
N GLU A 258 22.58 -25.67 32.25
CA GLU A 258 23.49 -26.80 32.44
C GLU A 258 23.41 -27.79 31.27
N THR A 259 24.57 -28.30 30.86
CA THR A 259 24.65 -29.51 30.04
C THR A 259 24.62 -30.73 30.95
N ALA A 260 24.00 -31.81 30.50
CA ALA A 260 24.06 -33.12 31.12
C ALA A 260 24.60 -34.14 30.12
N PRO A 261 24.89 -35.39 30.53
CA PRO A 261 25.42 -36.42 29.62
C PRO A 261 24.59 -36.64 28.33
N GLY A 262 23.30 -36.28 28.35
CA GLY A 262 22.39 -36.45 27.22
C GLY A 262 21.72 -35.17 26.73
N ASP A 263 21.26 -34.29 27.61
CA ASP A 263 20.42 -33.13 27.24
C ASP A 263 20.99 -31.83 27.83
N ALA A 264 20.44 -30.69 27.44
CA ALA A 264 20.66 -29.43 28.15
C ALA A 264 19.42 -29.04 28.96
N TYR A 265 19.63 -28.36 30.08
CA TYR A 265 18.58 -27.96 31.00
C TYR A 265 18.63 -26.46 31.33
N PHE A 266 17.45 -25.86 31.46
CA PHE A 266 17.27 -24.64 32.24
C PHE A 266 16.58 -25.02 33.55
N VAL A 267 17.28 -24.88 34.67
CA VAL A 267 16.83 -25.33 35.98
C VAL A 267 16.67 -24.14 36.92
N TYR A 268 15.48 -23.96 37.46
CA TYR A 268 15.25 -23.03 38.56
C TYR A 268 15.36 -23.80 39.89
N ARG A 269 16.31 -23.43 40.75
CA ARG A 269 16.57 -24.09 42.04
C ARG A 269 16.29 -23.15 43.22
N ASP A 270 15.85 -23.74 44.33
CA ASP A 270 15.72 -23.06 45.63
C ASP A 270 17.09 -22.87 46.34
N THR A 271 17.07 -22.22 47.51
CA THR A 271 18.27 -21.98 48.33
C THR A 271 18.93 -23.25 48.87
N LYS A 272 18.24 -24.39 48.85
CA LYS A 272 18.72 -25.71 49.30
C LYS A 272 19.17 -26.60 48.13
N ASN A 273 19.21 -26.05 46.91
CA ASN A 273 19.53 -26.73 45.66
C ASN A 273 18.47 -27.74 45.17
N ASN A 274 17.23 -27.68 45.65
CA ASN A 274 16.14 -28.48 45.08
C ASN A 274 15.64 -27.83 43.79
N ASN A 275 15.29 -28.66 42.80
CA ASN A 275 14.72 -28.17 41.54
C ASN A 275 13.25 -27.74 41.77
N LYS A 276 12.93 -26.48 41.44
CA LYS A 276 11.55 -25.94 41.42
C LYS A 276 10.90 -26.07 40.05
N ALA A 277 11.70 -25.94 38.99
CA ALA A 277 11.26 -26.15 37.62
C ALA A 277 12.46 -26.55 36.75
N VAL A 278 12.21 -27.38 35.73
CA VAL A 278 13.20 -27.84 34.75
C VAL A 278 12.60 -27.70 33.36
N VAL A 279 13.29 -27.01 32.47
CA VAL A 279 13.04 -27.06 31.03
C VAL A 279 14.15 -27.89 30.39
N THR A 280 13.77 -28.94 29.68
CA THR A 280 14.70 -29.85 29.01
C THR A 280 14.79 -29.51 27.52
N ILE A 281 16.02 -29.44 27.02
CA ILE A 281 16.36 -29.31 25.61
C ILE A 281 16.98 -30.65 25.17
N PRO A 282 16.23 -31.52 24.47
CA PRO A 282 16.73 -32.81 24.05
C PRO A 282 17.85 -32.67 23.03
N SER A 283 18.99 -33.35 23.21
CA SER A 283 20.10 -33.26 22.24
C SER A 283 19.80 -33.91 20.90
N ASN A 284 18.85 -34.85 20.87
CA ASN A 284 18.51 -35.62 19.68
C ASN A 284 17.37 -35.00 18.84
N LYS A 285 16.89 -33.79 19.18
CA LYS A 285 15.82 -33.11 18.45
C LYS A 285 16.15 -31.65 18.16
N ASN A 286 15.79 -31.19 16.96
CA ASN A 286 15.89 -29.79 16.55
C ASN A 286 14.48 -29.16 16.56
N GLY A 287 14.35 -27.92 17.04
CA GLY A 287 13.04 -27.23 17.09
C GLY A 287 13.09 -25.85 17.74
N THR A 288 11.93 -25.18 17.82
CA THR A 288 11.74 -23.92 18.55
C THR A 288 11.22 -24.21 19.95
N LEU A 289 11.83 -23.62 20.99
CA LEU A 289 11.33 -23.73 22.37
C LEU A 289 10.06 -22.90 22.53
N ALA A 290 8.90 -23.55 22.69
CA ALA A 290 7.64 -22.89 22.98
C ALA A 290 7.40 -22.84 24.49
N LEU A 291 7.49 -21.65 25.09
CA LEU A 291 7.06 -21.43 26.47
C LEU A 291 5.56 -21.18 26.47
N THR A 292 4.80 -22.06 27.14
CA THR A 292 3.36 -21.90 27.34
C THR A 292 3.12 -21.32 28.73
N ASN A 293 2.16 -20.40 28.85
CA ASN A 293 1.81 -19.81 30.15
C ASN A 293 1.07 -20.82 31.06
N ASN A 294 0.72 -21.98 30.53
CA ASN A 294 0.19 -23.17 31.22
C ASN A 294 0.14 -24.33 30.20
N PRO A 295 0.21 -25.61 30.63
CA PRO A 295 0.36 -26.75 29.72
C PRO A 295 -0.89 -27.12 28.91
N THR A 296 -1.98 -26.34 28.94
CA THR A 296 -3.25 -26.82 28.38
C THR A 296 -3.74 -26.16 27.11
N ASP A 297 -3.31 -24.95 26.72
CA ASP A 297 -3.93 -24.29 25.55
C ASP A 297 -2.96 -23.41 24.76
N ILE A 298 -2.61 -23.85 23.54
CA ILE A 298 -1.88 -23.06 22.55
C ILE A 298 -2.89 -22.43 21.59
N THR A 299 -3.02 -21.10 21.64
CA THR A 299 -3.53 -20.30 20.53
C THR A 299 -2.47 -19.28 20.11
N ALA A 300 -1.68 -19.65 19.09
CA ALA A 300 -0.86 -18.70 18.35
C ALA A 300 -1.75 -17.88 17.39
N PRO A 301 -1.46 -16.61 17.10
CA PRO A 301 -2.27 -15.76 16.22
C PRO A 301 -2.33 -16.21 14.73
N LYS A 302 -1.69 -17.35 14.40
CA LYS A 302 -1.89 -18.06 13.13
C LYS A 302 -1.62 -19.55 13.33
N LEU A 303 -2.67 -20.35 13.49
CA LEU A 303 -2.58 -21.81 13.34
C LEU A 303 -2.46 -22.14 11.85
N VAL A 304 -1.24 -22.39 11.37
CA VAL A 304 -0.98 -22.80 9.98
C VAL A 304 -0.97 -24.32 9.91
N VAL A 305 -2.09 -24.91 9.51
CA VAL A 305 -2.13 -26.32 9.09
C VAL A 305 -1.78 -26.41 7.62
N LYS A 306 -0.55 -26.84 7.31
CA LYS A 306 -0.15 -27.26 5.96
C LYS A 306 0.03 -28.77 5.96
N SER A 307 -0.79 -29.48 5.22
CA SER A 307 -0.61 -30.91 4.96
C SER A 307 0.03 -31.12 3.59
N PRO A 308 1.12 -31.91 3.47
CA PRO A 308 1.69 -32.29 2.19
C PRO A 308 0.87 -33.40 1.49
N SER A 309 -0.20 -33.89 2.11
CA SER A 309 -1.10 -34.90 1.54
C SER A 309 -2.44 -34.28 1.08
N THR A 310 -3.34 -35.12 0.58
CA THR A 310 -4.64 -34.76 -0.02
C THR A 310 -5.63 -34.07 0.93
N HIS A 311 -5.34 -33.95 2.24
CA HIS A 311 -6.23 -33.34 3.23
C HIS A 311 -5.48 -32.44 4.21
N GLY A 312 -5.88 -31.17 4.32
CA GLY A 312 -5.46 -30.26 5.38
C GLY A 312 -6.54 -30.13 6.44
N TYR A 313 -6.25 -30.45 7.71
CA TYR A 313 -7.23 -30.38 8.80
C TYR A 313 -6.60 -30.01 10.15
N ILE A 314 -7.37 -29.31 10.97
CA ILE A 314 -7.15 -29.21 12.42
C ILE A 314 -7.80 -30.43 13.05
N GLU A 315 -7.07 -31.13 13.92
CA GLU A 315 -7.54 -32.31 14.64
C GLU A 315 -7.69 -32.02 16.14
N LEU A 316 -8.87 -32.31 16.68
CA LEU A 316 -9.17 -32.25 18.11
C LEU A 316 -9.39 -33.67 18.59
N ILE A 317 -8.53 -34.15 19.48
CA ILE A 317 -8.59 -35.50 20.04
C ILE A 317 -9.06 -35.38 21.49
N ALA A 318 -10.25 -35.89 21.78
CA ALA A 318 -10.76 -35.99 23.14
C ALA A 318 -10.03 -37.11 23.90
N ALA A 319 -9.97 -37.01 25.24
CA ALA A 319 -9.30 -37.99 26.09
C ALA A 319 -9.84 -39.44 25.94
N ASN A 320 -11.08 -39.59 25.46
CA ASN A 320 -11.69 -40.88 25.13
C ASN A 320 -11.30 -41.43 23.73
N GLY A 321 -10.35 -40.78 23.04
CA GLY A 321 -9.89 -41.17 21.70
C GLY A 321 -10.80 -40.70 20.56
N ASN A 322 -11.89 -39.98 20.85
CA ASN A 322 -12.73 -39.42 19.80
C ASN A 322 -12.05 -38.24 19.11
N THR A 323 -11.94 -38.36 17.80
CA THR A 323 -11.26 -37.38 16.99
C THR A 323 -12.24 -36.60 16.12
N TRP A 324 -12.13 -35.28 16.17
CA TRP A 324 -12.88 -34.35 15.34
C TRP A 324 -11.92 -33.56 14.44
N ARG A 325 -12.30 -33.42 13.17
CA ARG A 325 -11.53 -32.71 12.16
C ARG A 325 -12.32 -31.55 11.60
N ILE A 326 -11.67 -30.39 11.52
CA ILE A 326 -12.12 -29.24 10.73
C ILE A 326 -11.09 -29.06 9.63
N GLY A 327 -11.49 -29.29 8.39
CA GLY A 327 -10.52 -29.33 7.30
C GLY A 327 -11.09 -28.99 5.93
N SER A 328 -10.19 -28.97 4.96
CA SER A 328 -10.51 -28.90 3.55
C SER A 328 -9.97 -30.16 2.88
N ASN A 329 -10.77 -30.73 2.00
CA ASN A 329 -10.33 -31.82 1.14
C ASN A 329 -9.81 -31.22 -0.17
N ASN A 330 -8.56 -31.52 -0.53
CA ASN A 330 -7.96 -30.95 -1.73
C ASN A 330 -8.56 -31.54 -3.02
N ASN A 331 -9.24 -32.70 -2.93
CA ASN A 331 -9.84 -33.36 -4.09
C ASN A 331 -11.19 -32.76 -4.49
N ASP A 332 -12.01 -32.33 -3.53
CA ASP A 332 -13.35 -31.76 -3.80
C ASP A 332 -13.48 -30.28 -3.43
N GLN A 333 -12.41 -29.68 -2.90
CA GLN A 333 -12.30 -28.27 -2.46
C GLN A 333 -13.36 -27.82 -1.45
N ARG A 334 -14.06 -28.75 -0.79
CA ARG A 334 -15.05 -28.42 0.23
C ARG A 334 -14.43 -28.43 1.61
N ALA A 335 -14.82 -27.43 2.40
CA ALA A 335 -14.63 -27.49 3.83
C ALA A 335 -15.53 -28.59 4.42
N TYR A 336 -15.07 -29.22 5.50
CA TYR A 336 -15.83 -30.23 6.22
C TYR A 336 -15.64 -30.15 7.73
N LEU A 337 -16.67 -30.62 8.44
CA LEU A 337 -16.61 -31.03 9.83
C LEU A 337 -16.76 -32.55 9.86
N GLU A 338 -15.78 -33.27 10.39
CA GLU A 338 -15.77 -34.73 10.36
C GLU A 338 -15.43 -35.31 11.72
N LYS A 339 -16.21 -36.31 12.14
CA LYS A 339 -15.82 -37.20 13.23
C LYS A 339 -15.12 -38.42 12.64
N ILE A 340 -13.95 -38.77 13.16
CA ILE A 340 -13.21 -39.98 12.80
C ILE A 340 -13.46 -41.08 13.86
N GLY A 341 -13.52 -42.33 13.42
CA GLY A 341 -13.72 -43.51 14.27
C GLY A 341 -14.80 -44.46 13.73
N THR A 342 -15.29 -45.36 14.60
CA THR A 342 -16.34 -46.35 14.29
C THR A 342 -17.67 -45.73 13.87
N ASP A 343 -17.97 -44.51 14.31
CA ASP A 343 -19.16 -43.73 13.92
C ASP A 343 -18.75 -42.51 13.07
N ARG A 344 -18.14 -42.76 11.91
CA ARG A 344 -17.70 -41.68 11.02
C ARG A 344 -18.90 -40.97 10.40
N TYR A 345 -18.98 -39.66 10.61
CA TYR A 345 -19.89 -38.79 9.87
C TYR A 345 -19.19 -37.48 9.51
N SER A 346 -19.60 -36.93 8.37
CA SER A 346 -19.00 -35.74 7.80
C SER A 346 -20.10 -34.80 7.31
N ILE A 347 -19.99 -33.54 7.69
CA ILE A 347 -20.82 -32.45 7.15
C ILE A 347 -19.93 -31.70 6.17
N TYR A 348 -20.25 -31.77 4.89
CA TYR A 348 -19.58 -30.99 3.85
C TYR A 348 -20.32 -29.67 3.67
N PHE A 349 -19.58 -28.57 3.67
CA PHE A 349 -20.14 -27.27 3.33
C PHE A 349 -20.34 -27.19 1.80
N PRO A 350 -21.45 -26.63 1.31
CA PRO A 350 -21.67 -26.44 -0.12
C PRO A 350 -20.65 -25.45 -0.71
N THR A 351 -20.34 -25.59 -2.00
CA THR A 351 -19.44 -24.67 -2.72
C THR A 351 -20.08 -23.32 -3.02
N LYS A 352 -21.41 -23.23 -2.95
CA LYS A 352 -22.17 -21.98 -3.07
C LYS A 352 -22.45 -21.43 -1.68
N GLY A 353 -22.28 -20.12 -1.50
CA GLY A 353 -22.66 -19.43 -0.27
C GLY A 353 -24.14 -19.63 0.05
N GLY A 354 -24.46 -19.83 1.33
CA GLY A 354 -25.83 -20.07 1.80
C GLY A 354 -25.88 -20.20 3.31
N THR A 355 -27.08 -20.20 3.87
CA THR A 355 -27.31 -20.45 5.30
C THR A 355 -27.67 -21.92 5.50
N LEU A 356 -27.04 -22.58 6.48
CA LEU A 356 -27.47 -23.91 6.92
C LEU A 356 -28.79 -23.77 7.68
N ALA A 357 -29.85 -24.43 7.20
CA ALA A 357 -31.15 -24.41 7.86
C ALA A 357 -31.21 -25.46 8.99
N LEU A 358 -31.86 -25.10 10.10
CA LEU A 358 -32.22 -26.04 11.15
C LEU A 358 -33.37 -26.93 10.68
N ASP A 359 -33.42 -28.19 11.12
CA ASP A 359 -34.51 -29.13 10.81
C ASP A 359 -35.91 -28.59 11.12
N SER A 360 -36.02 -27.66 12.08
CA SER A 360 -37.29 -26.99 12.42
C SER A 360 -37.81 -26.06 11.33
N ASN A 361 -36.93 -25.59 10.44
CA ASN A 361 -37.26 -24.59 9.43
C ASN A 361 -37.52 -25.24 8.06
N ILE A 362 -37.39 -26.56 7.95
CA ILE A 362 -37.53 -27.31 6.70
C ILE A 362 -38.80 -28.15 6.73
N ILE A 363 -39.64 -28.01 5.70
CA ILE A 363 -40.84 -28.83 5.52
C ILE A 363 -40.48 -30.23 5.00
N GLY A 364 -41.17 -31.26 5.49
CA GLY A 364 -41.03 -32.66 5.06
C GLY A 364 -40.01 -33.50 5.84
N ILE A 365 -39.15 -32.88 6.66
CA ILE A 365 -38.20 -33.62 7.51
C ILE A 365 -38.86 -34.02 8.83
N ASN A 366 -38.93 -35.33 9.07
CA ASN A 366 -39.60 -35.94 10.23
C ASN A 366 -41.10 -35.59 10.37
N GLN A 367 -41.77 -35.28 9.25
CA GLN A 367 -43.20 -35.03 9.19
C GLN A 367 -43.92 -36.20 8.50
N ARG A 368 -45.20 -36.42 8.81
CA ARG A 368 -46.02 -37.46 8.15
C ARG A 368 -47.37 -36.88 7.74
N TRP A 369 -47.91 -37.39 6.61
CA TRP A 369 -49.26 -37.05 6.19
C TRP A 369 -50.28 -37.65 7.17
N GLN A 370 -51.14 -36.79 7.70
CA GLN A 370 -52.25 -37.16 8.57
C GLN A 370 -53.56 -36.82 7.86
N ASN A 371 -54.47 -37.78 7.71
CA ASN A 371 -55.82 -37.51 7.24
C ASN A 371 -56.62 -36.90 8.39
N VAL A 372 -56.99 -35.63 8.25
CA VAL A 372 -57.66 -34.83 9.28
C VAL A 372 -59.11 -34.49 8.91
N THR A 373 -59.64 -35.08 7.84
CA THR A 373 -60.97 -34.76 7.26
C THR A 373 -62.10 -34.76 8.30
N SER A 374 -62.11 -35.75 9.20
CA SER A 374 -63.11 -35.88 10.27
C SER A 374 -62.86 -34.96 11.47
N SER A 375 -61.66 -34.41 11.61
CA SER A 375 -61.23 -33.55 12.74
C SER A 375 -61.19 -32.05 12.42
N ARG A 376 -61.52 -31.68 11.19
CA ARG A 376 -61.51 -30.30 10.69
C ARG A 376 -62.85 -29.96 10.07
N ASP A 377 -63.43 -28.87 10.52
CA ASP A 377 -64.60 -28.22 9.94
C ASP A 377 -64.25 -27.04 9.05
N LEU A 378 -65.09 -26.83 8.04
CA LEU A 378 -64.98 -25.73 7.09
C LEU A 378 -65.29 -24.41 7.81
N ASN A 379 -64.67 -23.34 7.33
CA ASN A 379 -64.80 -21.99 7.89
C ASN A 379 -64.38 -21.85 9.37
N VAL A 380 -63.58 -22.79 9.90
CA VAL A 380 -62.95 -22.69 11.22
C VAL A 380 -61.45 -22.42 11.06
N THR A 381 -60.92 -21.50 11.89
CA THR A 381 -59.50 -21.16 11.91
C THR A 381 -58.73 -22.12 12.81
N TYR A 382 -57.70 -22.77 12.25
CA TYR A 382 -56.79 -23.68 12.95
C TYR A 382 -55.40 -23.07 13.07
N LYS A 383 -54.75 -23.24 14.23
CA LYS A 383 -53.35 -22.85 14.42
C LYS A 383 -52.40 -24.00 14.08
N ASN A 384 -51.35 -23.71 13.32
CA ASN A 384 -50.19 -24.58 13.24
C ASN A 384 -49.38 -24.47 14.54
N ASN A 385 -49.74 -25.26 15.54
CA ASN A 385 -49.02 -25.35 16.81
C ASN A 385 -47.75 -26.22 16.73
N THR A 386 -47.36 -26.67 15.54
CA THR A 386 -46.08 -27.36 15.38
C THR A 386 -44.96 -26.33 15.32
N ASN A 387 -43.76 -26.69 15.79
CA ASN A 387 -42.56 -25.87 15.66
C ASN A 387 -41.96 -25.91 14.24
N LYS A 388 -42.75 -26.30 13.22
CA LYS A 388 -42.34 -26.44 11.83
C LYS A 388 -43.42 -25.92 10.88
N PRO A 389 -43.09 -25.54 9.64
CA PRO A 389 -44.10 -25.37 8.60
C PRO A 389 -44.84 -26.70 8.35
N ILE A 390 -46.13 -26.62 8.06
CA ILE A 390 -46.95 -27.77 7.65
C ILE A 390 -47.43 -27.55 6.22
N ALA A 391 -47.70 -28.63 5.49
CA ALA A 391 -48.43 -28.55 4.22
C ALA A 391 -49.86 -29.03 4.44
N VAL A 392 -50.81 -28.35 3.81
CA VAL A 392 -52.22 -28.70 3.84
C VAL A 392 -52.64 -29.07 2.42
N SER A 393 -53.23 -30.25 2.27
CA SER A 393 -53.87 -30.71 1.03
C SER A 393 -55.37 -30.87 1.29
N PHE A 394 -56.18 -30.26 0.45
CA PHE A 394 -57.62 -30.25 0.60
C PHE A 394 -58.33 -30.50 -0.74
N ASN A 395 -59.36 -31.33 -0.70
CA ASN A 395 -60.30 -31.57 -1.77
C ASN A 395 -61.72 -31.51 -1.22
N LYS A 396 -62.61 -30.91 -2.00
CA LYS A 396 -64.04 -30.93 -1.72
C LYS A 396 -64.76 -32.03 -2.50
N ASN A 397 -66.04 -32.27 -2.18
CA ASN A 397 -66.86 -33.21 -2.94
C ASN A 397 -67.16 -32.63 -4.33
N TYR A 398 -67.41 -33.54 -5.26
CA TYR A 398 -67.76 -33.18 -6.63
C TYR A 398 -69.22 -32.69 -6.71
N LYS A 399 -69.43 -31.38 -6.82
CA LYS A 399 -70.73 -30.76 -7.14
C LYS A 399 -70.54 -29.43 -7.86
N ALA A 400 -71.26 -29.21 -8.97
CA ALA A 400 -71.13 -28.02 -9.82
C ALA A 400 -71.65 -26.73 -9.17
N GLU A 401 -72.56 -26.86 -8.20
CA GLU A 401 -73.25 -25.78 -7.49
C GLU A 401 -72.52 -25.29 -6.22
N ASP A 402 -71.42 -25.97 -5.83
CA ASP A 402 -70.69 -25.78 -4.56
C ASP A 402 -69.70 -24.59 -4.55
N GLY A 403 -69.71 -23.72 -5.57
CA GLY A 403 -68.87 -22.50 -5.65
C GLY A 403 -67.35 -22.76 -5.66
N GLY A 404 -66.51 -21.78 -5.32
CA GLY A 404 -65.04 -21.95 -5.22
C GLY A 404 -64.56 -22.50 -3.86
N THR A 405 -63.31 -22.95 -3.79
CA THR A 405 -62.60 -23.23 -2.53
C THR A 405 -61.63 -22.08 -2.24
N TYR A 406 -61.68 -21.55 -1.02
CA TYR A 406 -60.86 -20.42 -0.56
C TYR A 406 -60.02 -20.88 0.63
N ALA A 407 -58.70 -20.73 0.57
CA ALA A 407 -57.81 -20.99 1.69
C ALA A 407 -57.11 -19.71 2.14
N TYR A 408 -57.10 -19.49 3.45
CA TYR A 408 -56.50 -18.34 4.10
C TYR A 408 -55.37 -18.81 5.02
N VAL A 409 -54.27 -18.07 5.05
CA VAL A 409 -53.21 -18.20 6.06
C VAL A 409 -53.00 -16.83 6.68
N ASP A 410 -53.14 -16.74 8.01
CA ASP A 410 -53.12 -15.47 8.76
C ASP A 410 -54.04 -14.41 8.13
N ASP A 411 -55.28 -14.84 7.81
CA ASP A 411 -56.33 -14.07 7.13
C ASP A 411 -56.00 -13.56 5.71
N VAL A 412 -54.82 -13.87 5.16
CA VAL A 412 -54.47 -13.62 3.76
C VAL A 412 -55.05 -14.73 2.89
N LEU A 413 -55.87 -14.36 1.88
CA LEU A 413 -56.34 -15.30 0.86
C LEU A 413 -55.15 -15.75 0.00
N ILE A 414 -54.70 -16.99 0.20
CA ILE A 414 -53.54 -17.55 -0.51
C ILE A 414 -53.91 -18.47 -1.66
N VAL A 415 -55.14 -19.03 -1.65
CA VAL A 415 -55.67 -19.86 -2.73
C VAL A 415 -57.13 -19.51 -2.97
N TYR A 416 -57.44 -19.18 -4.23
CA TYR A 416 -58.79 -19.18 -4.79
C TYR A 416 -58.85 -20.26 -5.88
N SER A 417 -59.72 -21.24 -5.71
CA SER A 417 -59.91 -22.31 -6.67
C SER A 417 -61.35 -22.34 -7.13
N ASP A 418 -61.59 -21.83 -8.34
CA ASP A 418 -62.92 -21.82 -8.94
C ASP A 418 -63.31 -23.22 -9.45
N THR A 419 -64.55 -23.62 -9.20
CA THR A 419 -65.22 -24.67 -9.97
C THR A 419 -65.58 -24.10 -11.33
N GLY A 420 -64.63 -24.13 -12.26
CA GLY A 420 -64.90 -23.67 -13.62
C GLY A 420 -66.12 -24.40 -14.18
N ARG A 421 -67.20 -23.67 -14.47
CA ARG A 421 -68.15 -24.12 -15.48
C ARG A 421 -67.37 -24.11 -16.78
N GLY A 422 -67.12 -25.28 -17.36
CA GLY A 422 -66.56 -25.36 -18.71
C GLY A 422 -67.41 -24.49 -19.65
N TYR A 423 -66.75 -23.87 -20.63
CA TYR A 423 -67.41 -23.20 -21.76
C TYR A 423 -68.31 -24.16 -22.57
N ASP A 424 -68.16 -25.47 -22.32
CA ASP A 424 -69.05 -26.54 -22.80
C ASP A 424 -69.49 -27.43 -21.61
N SER A 425 -70.78 -27.70 -21.55
CA SER A 425 -71.59 -28.03 -20.36
C SER A 425 -71.43 -29.44 -19.75
N VAL A 426 -70.25 -30.09 -19.74
CA VAL A 426 -70.24 -31.55 -19.40
C VAL A 426 -69.29 -32.03 -18.29
N THR A 427 -68.31 -31.27 -17.78
CA THR A 427 -67.57 -31.77 -16.59
C THR A 427 -67.06 -30.66 -15.67
N PRO A 428 -67.76 -30.39 -14.54
CA PRO A 428 -67.13 -29.77 -13.38
C PRO A 428 -65.82 -30.50 -13.05
N SER A 429 -64.79 -29.80 -12.58
CA SER A 429 -63.56 -30.44 -12.05
C SER A 429 -63.31 -30.00 -10.61
N THR A 430 -63.05 -30.96 -9.72
CA THR A 430 -62.57 -30.65 -8.37
C THR A 430 -61.08 -30.33 -8.47
N ARG A 431 -60.71 -29.08 -8.18
CA ARG A 431 -59.32 -28.66 -8.15
C ARG A 431 -58.78 -28.80 -6.71
N PRO A 432 -57.78 -29.66 -6.47
CA PRO A 432 -57.16 -29.77 -5.15
C PRO A 432 -56.54 -28.43 -4.75
N VAL A 433 -56.64 -28.11 -3.46
CA VAL A 433 -55.97 -26.96 -2.86
C VAL A 433 -54.78 -27.48 -2.07
N PHE A 434 -53.61 -26.90 -2.31
CA PHE A 434 -52.37 -27.21 -1.60
C PHE A 434 -51.68 -25.93 -1.17
N PHE A 435 -51.29 -25.84 0.09
CA PHE A 435 -50.57 -24.69 0.61
C PHE A 435 -49.72 -25.01 1.83
N ILE A 436 -48.77 -24.12 2.14
CA ILE A 436 -47.91 -24.20 3.32
C ILE A 436 -48.44 -23.25 4.38
N VAL A 437 -48.48 -23.70 5.63
CA VAL A 437 -48.78 -22.88 6.79
C VAL A 437 -47.50 -22.80 7.64
N PRO A 438 -46.88 -21.61 7.79
CA PRO A 438 -45.71 -21.45 8.64
C PRO A 438 -45.96 -21.93 10.08
N SER A 439 -44.88 -22.20 10.82
CA SER A 439 -44.99 -22.51 12.26
C SER A 439 -45.64 -21.33 13.00
N ASN A 440 -46.54 -21.62 13.93
CA ASN A 440 -47.32 -20.66 14.71
C ASN A 440 -48.32 -19.79 13.93
N SER A 441 -48.38 -19.89 12.60
CA SER A 441 -49.43 -19.27 11.78
C SER A 441 -50.76 -19.99 11.90
N THR A 442 -51.83 -19.30 11.52
CA THR A 442 -53.19 -19.81 11.46
C THR A 442 -53.64 -20.04 10.02
N TYR A 443 -54.60 -20.94 9.81
CA TYR A 443 -55.19 -21.15 8.50
C TYR A 443 -56.66 -21.55 8.58
N ARG A 444 -57.41 -21.26 7.52
CA ARG A 444 -58.84 -21.61 7.39
C ARG A 444 -59.16 -21.94 5.95
N ILE A 445 -60.03 -22.93 5.75
CA ILE A 445 -60.56 -23.29 4.42
C ILE A 445 -62.06 -23.03 4.41
N ASN A 446 -62.52 -22.25 3.43
CA ASN A 446 -63.93 -22.03 3.13
C ASN A 446 -64.29 -22.72 1.81
N ALA A 447 -65.24 -23.65 1.87
CA ALA A 447 -65.80 -24.39 0.74
C ALA A 447 -67.20 -24.88 1.12
N ALA A 448 -67.99 -25.33 0.14
CA ALA A 448 -69.32 -25.88 0.40
C ALA A 448 -69.31 -27.34 0.89
N SER A 449 -68.22 -28.09 0.67
CA SER A 449 -68.11 -29.50 1.07
C SER A 449 -66.66 -29.92 1.31
N LYS A 450 -66.44 -31.03 2.02
CA LYS A 450 -65.13 -31.65 2.28
C LYS A 450 -65.14 -33.12 1.86
N ASN A 451 -64.16 -33.51 1.04
CA ASN A 451 -63.94 -34.90 0.61
C ASN A 451 -62.68 -35.47 1.27
N LEU A 452 -61.56 -34.76 1.14
CA LEU A 452 -60.30 -35.12 1.74
C LEU A 452 -59.60 -33.88 2.28
N TRP A 453 -59.10 -33.96 3.50
CA TRP A 453 -58.24 -32.97 4.11
C TRP A 453 -57.09 -33.71 4.79
N ALA A 454 -55.87 -33.44 4.33
CA ALA A 454 -54.66 -34.00 4.90
C ALA A 454 -53.68 -32.88 5.27
N GLU A 455 -52.94 -33.10 6.35
CA GLU A 455 -51.87 -32.20 6.78
C GLU A 455 -50.57 -33.00 6.88
N LEU A 456 -49.49 -32.51 6.27
CA LEU A 456 -48.13 -33.00 6.50
C LEU A 456 -47.61 -32.28 7.74
N ARG A 457 -47.57 -32.98 8.88
CA ARG A 457 -47.20 -32.40 10.17
C ARG A 457 -46.07 -33.15 10.85
#